data_AF-A0A7C6EIN7-F1
#
_entry.id   AF-A0A7C6EIN7-F1
#
_cell.length_a   1.000
_cell.length_b   1.000
_cell.length_c   1.000
_cell.angle_alpha   90.00
_cell.angle_beta   90.00
_cell.angle_gamma   90.00
#
_symmetry.space_group_name_H-M   'P 1'
#
loop_
_entity.id
_entity.type
_entity.pdbx_description
1 polymer ?
#
loop_
_entity_poly.entity_id
_entity_poly.type
_entity_poly.pdbx_seq_one_letter_code
_entity_poly.pdbx_strand_id
1 'polypeptide(L)'
;MIKYVIVIVIACLLIFFIMQFVLFSQVKKGEKYITLNEVIPEAHIVSETEGIVEYNGKRFILGLNDLNKKKELINLLRLDTIPDYTIIDMRFRRQIIVRQDVF
;
A
#
# COMPACT_ATOMS: atom_id res chain seq x y z
N MET A 1 -22.86 42.93 -23.05
CA MET A 1 -21.81 42.68 -22.04
C MET A 1 -22.24 41.71 -20.94
N ILE A 2 -23.29 42.00 -20.17
CA ILE A 2 -23.70 41.18 -19.00
C ILE A 2 -23.93 39.68 -19.34
N LYS A 3 -24.57 39.37 -20.48
CA LYS A 3 -24.78 37.98 -20.92
C LYS A 3 -23.46 37.22 -21.13
N TYR A 4 -22.43 37.87 -21.67
CA TYR A 4 -21.11 37.24 -21.88
C TYR A 4 -20.36 37.03 -20.57
N VAL A 5 -20.48 37.99 -19.63
CA VAL A 5 -19.90 37.86 -18.29
C VAL A 5 -20.52 36.66 -17.56
N ILE A 6 -21.84 36.50 -17.62
CA ILE A 6 -22.53 35.36 -17.01
C ILE A 6 -22.07 34.03 -17.62
N VAL A 7 -21.95 33.95 -18.95
CA VAL A 7 -21.48 32.74 -19.64
C VAL A 7 -20.05 32.38 -19.23
N ILE A 8 -19.16 33.37 -19.12
CA ILE A 8 -17.77 33.16 -18.69
C ILE A 8 -17.71 32.63 -17.25
N VAL A 9 -18.50 33.22 -16.34
CA VAL A 9 -18.56 32.77 -14.94
C VAL A 9 -19.04 31.33 -14.82
N ILE A 10 -20.08 30.95 -15.58
CA ILE A 10 -20.61 29.58 -15.60
C ILE A 10 -19.56 28.61 -16.14
N ALA A 11 -18.84 28.97 -17.21
CA ALA A 11 -17.78 28.14 -17.79
C ALA A 11 -16.63 27.92 -16.79
N CYS A 12 -16.19 28.97 -16.08
CA CYS A 12 -15.15 28.87 -15.06
C CYS A 12 -15.57 27.96 -13.90
N LEU A 13 -16.82 28.04 -13.45
CA LEU A 13 -17.33 27.16 -12.38
C LEU A 13 -17.37 25.70 -12.82
N LEU A 14 -17.83 25.41 -14.04
CA LEU A 14 -17.83 24.05 -14.58
C LEU A 14 -16.43 23.45 -14.65
N ILE A 15 -15.44 24.22 -15.12
CA ILE A 15 -14.03 23.77 -15.16
C ILE A 15 -13.52 23.47 -13.76
N PHE A 16 -13.82 24.34 -12.78
CA PHE A 16 -13.43 24.12 -11.39
C PHE A 16 -14.02 22.82 -10.83
N PHE A 17 -15.32 22.57 -11.04
CA PHE A 17 -15.97 21.33 -10.58
C PHE A 17 -15.42 20.07 -11.27
N ILE A 18 -15.16 20.13 -12.58
CA ILE A 18 -14.55 19.01 -13.32
C ILE A 18 -13.15 18.71 -12.76
N MET A 19 -12.34 19.74 -12.51
CA MET A 19 -10.99 19.58 -11.95
C MET A 19 -11.03 18.93 -10.56
N GLN A 20 -11.94 19.36 -9.69
CA GLN A 20 -12.14 18.73 -8.38
C GLN A 20 -12.57 17.27 -8.52
N PHE A 21 -13.50 16.96 -9.42
CA PHE A 21 -13.96 15.59 -9.63
C PHE A 21 -12.84 14.65 -10.11
N VAL A 22 -11.99 15.10 -11.03
CA VAL A 22 -10.82 14.33 -11.50
C VAL A 22 -9.86 14.04 -10.35
N LEU A 23 -9.56 15.04 -9.52
CA LEU A 23 -8.70 14.88 -8.34
C LEU A 23 -9.29 13.87 -7.34
N PHE A 24 -10.59 13.97 -7.04
CA PHE A 24 -11.27 13.03 -6.15
C PHE A 24 -11.34 11.60 -6.70
N SER A 25 -11.50 11.45 -8.01
CA SER A 25 -11.55 10.13 -8.67
C SER A 25 -10.22 9.39 -8.58
N GLN A 26 -9.08 10.10 -8.63
CA GLN A 26 -7.75 9.50 -8.47
C GLN A 26 -7.52 8.94 -7.05
N VAL A 27 -8.14 9.53 -6.02
CA VAL A 27 -8.06 9.05 -4.63
C VAL A 27 -8.82 7.72 -4.44
N LYS A 28 -9.79 7.42 -5.31
CA LYS A 28 -10.68 6.25 -5.22
C LYS A 28 -10.27 5.05 -6.08
N LYS A 29 -9.05 5.00 -6.63
CA LYS A 29 -8.55 3.77 -7.28
C LYS A 29 -8.60 2.64 -6.24
N GLY A 30 -9.59 1.76 -6.42
CA GLY A 30 -10.03 0.80 -5.42
C GLY A 30 -8.89 -0.07 -4.90
N GLU A 31 -8.89 -0.28 -3.60
CA GLU A 31 -8.01 -1.25 -2.96
C GLU A 31 -8.38 -2.64 -3.46
N LYS A 32 -7.62 -3.15 -4.43
CA LYS A 32 -7.74 -4.54 -4.86
C LYS A 32 -7.27 -5.40 -3.69
N TYR A 33 -8.17 -6.14 -3.05
CA TYR A 33 -7.76 -7.08 -2.01
C TYR A 33 -6.79 -8.11 -2.61
N ILE A 34 -5.63 -8.27 -1.96
CA ILE A 34 -4.64 -9.27 -2.32
C ILE A 34 -4.48 -10.25 -1.16
N THR A 35 -4.10 -11.48 -1.48
CA THR A 35 -3.81 -12.55 -0.53
C THR A 35 -2.37 -12.48 -0.02
N LEU A 36 -2.04 -13.20 1.05
CA LEU A 36 -0.68 -13.26 1.61
C LEU A 36 0.37 -13.72 0.57
N ASN A 37 0.02 -14.72 -0.25
CA ASN A 37 0.89 -15.25 -1.31
C ASN A 37 1.12 -14.25 -2.46
N GLU A 38 0.26 -13.25 -2.61
CA GLU A 38 0.46 -12.19 -3.59
C GLU A 38 1.36 -11.08 -3.05
N VAL A 39 1.56 -10.97 -1.73
CA VAL A 39 2.46 -9.98 -1.10
C VAL A 39 3.92 -10.35 -1.39
N ILE A 40 4.30 -11.59 -1.10
CA ILE A 40 5.60 -12.15 -1.45
C ILE A 40 5.31 -13.44 -2.24
N PRO A 41 5.46 -13.43 -3.58
CA PRO A 41 5.31 -14.62 -4.40
C PRO A 41 6.22 -15.73 -3.90
N GLU A 42 5.74 -16.97 -3.95
CA GLU A 42 6.49 -18.18 -3.55
C GLU A 42 6.85 -18.26 -2.06
N ALA A 43 6.39 -17.31 -1.24
CA ALA A 43 6.54 -17.40 0.21
C ALA A 43 5.72 -18.56 0.78
N HIS A 44 6.29 -19.24 1.77
CA HIS A 44 5.59 -20.25 2.55
C HIS A 44 4.71 -19.58 3.61
N ILE A 45 3.41 -19.87 3.63
CA ILE A 45 2.54 -19.34 4.69
C ILE A 45 2.75 -20.15 5.97
N VAL A 46 3.26 -19.50 7.00
CA VAL A 46 3.44 -20.08 8.34
C VAL A 46 2.14 -19.98 9.15
N SER A 47 1.42 -18.87 9.01
CA SER A 47 0.14 -18.64 9.70
C SER A 47 -0.78 -17.78 8.85
N GLU A 48 -1.86 -18.37 8.32
CA GLU A 48 -2.88 -17.63 7.60
C GLU A 48 -3.67 -16.69 8.51
N THR A 49 -3.92 -17.08 9.75
CA THR A 49 -4.74 -16.29 10.69
C THR A 49 -3.99 -15.09 11.24
N GLU A 50 -2.68 -15.21 11.43
CA GLU A 50 -1.84 -14.11 11.93
C GLU A 50 -1.17 -13.32 10.81
N GLY A 51 -1.29 -13.78 9.56
CA GLY A 51 -0.66 -13.18 8.40
C GLY A 51 0.86 -13.26 8.45
N ILE A 52 1.40 -14.45 8.70
CA ILE A 52 2.85 -14.70 8.78
C ILE A 52 3.27 -15.55 7.59
N VAL A 53 4.28 -15.08 6.86
CA VAL A 53 4.88 -15.78 5.73
C VAL A 53 6.40 -15.88 5.92
N GLU A 54 7.00 -16.89 5.32
CA GLU A 54 8.44 -17.13 5.32
C GLU A 54 8.96 -17.19 3.89
N TYR A 55 10.06 -16.48 3.64
CA TYR A 55 10.66 -16.39 2.32
C TYR A 55 12.18 -16.20 2.46
N ASN A 56 12.97 -17.01 1.76
CA ASN A 56 14.45 -16.98 1.83
C ASN A 56 15.02 -17.01 3.26
N GLY A 57 14.45 -17.85 4.13
CA GLY A 57 14.87 -17.98 5.54
C GLY A 57 14.52 -16.79 6.42
N LYS A 58 13.66 -15.88 5.93
CA LYS A 58 13.20 -14.69 6.65
C LYS A 58 11.70 -14.77 6.88
N ARG A 59 11.29 -14.45 8.10
CA ARG A 59 9.90 -14.41 8.54
C ARG A 59 9.35 -13.00 8.43
N PHE A 60 8.28 -12.86 7.66
CA PHE A 60 7.52 -11.63 7.51
C PHE A 60 6.21 -11.74 8.28
N ILE A 61 6.06 -10.94 9.33
CA ILE A 61 4.83 -10.80 10.10
C ILE A 61 4.05 -9.64 9.49
N LEU A 62 3.17 -9.97 8.55
CA LEU A 62 2.39 -9.01 7.79
C LEU A 62 1.10 -8.64 8.54
N GLY A 63 0.41 -9.59 9.17
CA GLY A 63 -0.99 -9.40 9.55
C GLY A 63 -1.91 -9.40 8.32
N LEU A 64 -3.20 -9.13 8.50
CA LEU A 64 -4.21 -9.28 7.43
C LEU A 64 -4.62 -7.98 6.72
N ASN A 65 -4.23 -6.84 7.30
CA ASN A 65 -4.64 -5.52 6.79
C ASN A 65 -3.58 -4.93 5.85
N ASP A 66 -3.99 -4.02 4.96
CA ASP A 66 -3.11 -3.20 4.12
C ASP A 66 -2.06 -3.99 3.30
N LEU A 67 -2.38 -5.23 2.90
CA LEU A 67 -1.43 -6.14 2.26
C LEU A 67 -0.80 -5.55 0.99
N ASN A 68 -1.56 -4.81 0.17
CA ASN A 68 -1.03 -4.10 -1.00
C ASN A 68 0.07 -3.11 -0.64
N LYS A 69 -0.16 -2.31 0.40
CA LYS A 69 0.81 -1.31 0.85
C LYS A 69 2.05 -1.98 1.42
N LYS A 70 1.89 -3.12 2.10
CA LYS A 70 3.01 -3.93 2.59
C LYS A 70 3.84 -4.50 1.45
N LYS A 71 3.19 -5.03 0.41
CA LYS A 71 3.86 -5.48 -0.82
C LYS A 71 4.69 -4.36 -1.44
N GLU A 72 4.11 -3.17 -1.59
CA GLU A 72 4.80 -2.01 -2.13
C GLU A 72 6.01 -1.62 -1.27
N LEU A 73 5.86 -1.58 0.06
CA LEU A 73 6.95 -1.27 0.98
C LEU A 73 8.08 -2.32 0.98
N ILE A 74 7.73 -3.61 0.91
CA ILE A 74 8.72 -4.70 0.81
C ILE A 74 9.58 -4.50 -0.45
N ASN A 75 8.94 -4.23 -1.58
CA ASN A 75 9.64 -4.02 -2.85
C ASN A 75 10.46 -2.72 -2.85
N LEU A 76 9.88 -1.62 -2.36
CA LEU A 76 10.51 -0.30 -2.34
C LEU A 76 11.76 -0.27 -1.45
N LEU A 77 11.67 -0.85 -0.25
CA LEU A 77 12.75 -0.88 0.73
C LEU A 77 13.66 -2.10 0.56
N ARG A 78 13.35 -2.98 -0.38
CA ARG A 78 14.04 -4.26 -0.63
C ARG A 78 14.22 -5.07 0.66
N LEU A 79 13.13 -5.16 1.42
CA LEU A 79 13.08 -5.83 2.72
C LEU A 79 13.29 -7.34 2.63
N ASP A 80 13.48 -7.93 1.45
CA ASP A 80 13.89 -9.32 1.25
C ASP A 80 15.41 -9.46 1.14
N THR A 81 16.13 -8.36 0.92
CA THR A 81 17.57 -8.35 0.62
C THR A 81 18.46 -7.83 1.74
N ILE A 82 17.90 -7.27 2.82
CA ILE A 82 18.73 -6.78 3.93
C ILE A 82 19.54 -8.01 4.48
N PRO A 83 20.83 -7.86 4.80
CA PRO A 83 21.59 -8.97 5.39
C PRO A 83 21.25 -9.12 6.88
N ASP A 84 21.50 -10.30 7.44
CA ASP A 84 21.59 -10.55 8.88
C ASP A 84 20.31 -10.39 9.73
N TYR A 85 19.13 -10.18 9.16
CA TYR A 85 17.87 -10.26 9.90
C TYR A 85 17.11 -11.54 9.54
N THR A 86 16.30 -11.99 10.49
CA THR A 86 15.42 -13.15 10.30
C THR A 86 13.95 -12.78 10.44
N ILE A 87 13.60 -11.65 11.09
CA ILE A 87 12.21 -11.27 11.34
C ILE A 87 11.95 -9.83 10.90
N ILE A 88 10.87 -9.65 10.13
CA ILE A 88 10.32 -8.34 9.73
C ILE A 88 8.87 -8.27 10.19
N ASP A 89 8.59 -7.37 11.13
CA ASP A 89 7.23 -7.10 11.60
C ASP A 89 6.68 -5.80 10.99
N MET A 90 5.64 -5.95 10.19
CA MET A 90 4.95 -4.86 9.47
C MET A 90 3.52 -4.63 9.98
N ARG A 91 3.13 -5.21 11.12
CA ARG A 91 1.78 -5.01 11.68
C ARG A 91 1.53 -3.58 12.15
N PHE A 92 2.59 -2.84 12.45
CA PHE A 92 2.50 -1.47 12.95
C PHE A 92 2.28 -0.48 11.80
N ARG A 93 1.28 0.40 11.95
CA ARG A 93 0.85 1.32 10.88
C ARG A 93 1.93 2.26 10.36
N ARG A 94 2.92 2.63 11.19
CA ARG A 94 3.92 3.67 10.90
C ARG A 94 5.37 3.21 11.08
N GLN A 95 5.59 1.94 11.43
CA GLN A 95 6.91 1.44 11.78
C GLN A 95 7.07 0.03 11.21
N ILE A 96 8.29 -0.29 10.79
CA ILE A 96 8.69 -1.64 10.40
C ILE A 96 9.77 -2.03 11.38
N ILE A 97 9.58 -3.15 12.06
CA ILE A 97 10.55 -3.65 13.03
C ILE A 97 11.34 -4.78 12.37
N VAL A 98 12.64 -4.57 12.19
CA VAL A 98 13.56 -5.57 11.68
C VAL A 98 14.40 -6.09 12.84
N ARG A 99 14.46 -7.41 13.00
CA ARG A 99 15.22 -8.06 14.09
C ARG A 99 16.00 -9.25 13.56
N GLN A 100 17.17 -9.44 14.14
CA GLN A 100 17.94 -10.67 14.03
C GLN A 100 17.43 -11.64 15.09
N ASP A 101 17.14 -12.89 14.72
CA ASP A 101 16.98 -13.95 15.70
C ASP A 101 18.30 -14.10 16.41
N VAL A 102 18.31 -13.70 17.67
CA VAL A 102 19.40 -14.02 18.57
C VAL A 102 19.07 -15.41 19.11
N PHE A 103 19.60 -16.42 18.42
CA PHE A 103 19.74 -17.76 19.01
C PHE A 103 20.78 -17.74 20.12
#